data_AF-A0A6F9ZV63-F1
#
_entry.id   AF-A0A6F9ZV63-F1
#
_cell.length_a   1.000
_cell.length_b   1.000
_cell.length_c   1.000
_cell.angle_alpha   90.00
_cell.angle_beta   90.00
_cell.angle_gamma   90.00
#
_symmetry.space_group_name_H-M   'P 1'
#
loop_
_entity.id
_entity.type
_entity.pdbx_description
1 polymer ?
#
loop_
_entity_poly.entity_id
_entity_poly.type
_entity_poly.pdbx_seq_one_letter_code
_entity_poly.pdbx_strand_id
1 'polypeptide(L)'
;MNEKHLKSGLLLVIAVTSLLALGFLASGGRILNVAADNKATPDMDVEIEVWDSENETWVKEVALPVLSEARFRIYVHNVGDYDLFNISIVNHLPPFLEYVGNSSSPYEPQSATNNTITWKVSSLFHCCGGEAFEDFYVVNVTKAGFGTSNIEVTAYFLQKGKIIKTDLVTIRAFYDTNPPYVEIIRPKPGIYLMDRRIMPLLRQTILIGESSIETETFDRELSVERVEIYIDDNMVANISEPPYIYKWKERGFGRYTIKVISYDTAGNHAEDSIAVWKIF
;
A
#
# COMPACT_ATOMS: atom_id res chain seq x y z
N MET A 1 -3.52 2.24 -58.04
CA MET A 1 -2.29 1.45 -58.26
C MET A 1 -1.80 1.05 -56.87
N ASN A 2 -2.25 -0.10 -56.36
CA ASN A 2 -1.65 -1.44 -56.50
C ASN A 2 -0.40 -1.53 -55.60
N GLU A 3 -0.29 -2.40 -54.59
CA GLU A 3 -0.86 -3.74 -54.42
C GLU A 3 -1.06 -4.10 -52.94
N LYS A 4 -2.17 -4.79 -52.66
CA LYS A 4 -2.39 -5.65 -51.49
C LYS A 4 -2.21 -7.11 -51.92
N HIS A 5 -1.90 -7.96 -50.93
CA HIS A 5 -2.14 -9.40 -50.81
C HIS A 5 -1.04 -10.41 -51.20
N LEU A 6 -0.57 -11.12 -50.17
CA LEU A 6 -0.48 -12.60 -50.07
C LEU A 6 -0.42 -12.93 -48.56
N LYS A 7 -1.44 -13.52 -47.90
CA LYS A 7 -1.78 -14.97 -47.75
C LYS A 7 -0.55 -15.80 -47.32
N SER A 8 -0.54 -16.70 -46.32
CA SER A 8 -1.53 -17.49 -45.56
C SER A 8 -0.86 -17.91 -44.23
N GLY A 9 -1.51 -18.16 -43.08
CA GLY A 9 -2.70 -18.96 -42.83
C GLY A 9 -2.30 -20.40 -42.43
N LEU A 10 -2.37 -20.74 -41.13
CA LEU A 10 -2.65 -22.10 -40.69
C LEU A 10 -3.38 -22.08 -39.33
N LEU A 11 -4.70 -22.13 -39.42
CA LEU A 11 -5.65 -22.43 -38.36
C LEU A 11 -5.67 -23.97 -38.20
N LEU A 12 -5.46 -24.49 -36.99
CA LEU A 12 -5.62 -25.91 -36.70
C LEU A 12 -7.11 -26.19 -36.46
N VAL A 13 -7.76 -26.88 -37.41
CA VAL A 13 -9.14 -27.35 -37.31
C VAL A 13 -9.14 -28.82 -36.93
N ILE A 14 -9.88 -29.13 -35.87
CA ILE A 14 -10.19 -30.46 -35.34
C ILE A 14 -11.05 -31.21 -36.37
N ALA A 15 -10.64 -32.41 -36.76
CA ALA A 15 -11.46 -33.31 -37.57
C ALA A 15 -11.65 -34.65 -36.82
N VAL A 16 -12.87 -34.82 -36.28
CA VAL A 16 -13.42 -36.10 -35.85
C VAL A 16 -13.87 -36.85 -37.10
N THR A 17 -13.37 -38.06 -37.35
CA THR A 17 -14.05 -39.01 -38.22
C THR A 17 -13.97 -40.44 -37.67
N SER A 18 -15.15 -41.01 -37.54
CA SER A 18 -15.47 -42.40 -37.19
C SER A 18 -15.33 -43.34 -38.39
N LEU A 19 -14.88 -44.58 -38.18
CA LEU A 19 -15.29 -45.71 -39.03
C LEU A 19 -15.25 -47.05 -38.27
N LEU A 20 -16.39 -47.74 -38.30
CA LEU A 20 -16.68 -49.15 -37.94
C LEU A 20 -15.76 -50.14 -38.69
N ALA A 21 -15.59 -51.43 -38.37
CA ALA A 21 -15.91 -52.36 -37.28
C ALA A 21 -15.23 -53.70 -37.67
N LEU A 22 -14.94 -54.61 -36.73
CA LEU A 22 -15.16 -56.05 -36.92
C LEU A 22 -15.16 -56.75 -35.57
N GLY A 23 -16.19 -57.56 -35.35
CA GLY A 23 -16.63 -57.99 -34.03
C GLY A 23 -15.86 -59.15 -33.42
N PHE A 24 -15.98 -59.24 -32.10
CA PHE A 24 -16.13 -60.50 -31.39
C PHE A 24 -17.13 -60.28 -30.25
N LEU A 25 -18.27 -60.96 -30.33
CA LEU A 25 -19.16 -61.19 -29.20
C LEU A 25 -18.49 -62.26 -28.32
N ALA A 26 -17.95 -61.84 -27.18
CA ALA A 26 -17.65 -62.74 -26.08
C ALA A 26 -18.36 -62.20 -24.83
N SER A 27 -19.15 -63.08 -24.24
CA SER A 27 -20.06 -62.90 -23.13
C SER A 27 -19.44 -62.32 -21.86
N GLY A 28 -20.18 -61.42 -21.20
CA GLY A 28 -20.25 -61.34 -19.73
C GLY A 28 -18.94 -61.08 -19.00
N GLY A 29 -18.55 -59.81 -18.90
CA GLY A 29 -17.50 -59.37 -17.96
C GLY A 29 -17.74 -57.93 -17.53
N ARG A 30 -18.13 -57.73 -16.26
CA ARG A 30 -18.00 -56.43 -15.59
C ARG A 30 -16.52 -56.06 -15.56
N ILE A 31 -16.15 -54.96 -16.21
CA ILE A 31 -14.89 -54.25 -15.92
C ILE A 31 -15.24 -52.77 -15.90
N LEU A 32 -15.68 -52.31 -14.72
CA LEU A 32 -14.91 -51.47 -13.80
C LEU A 32 -14.61 -50.09 -14.40
N ASN A 33 -15.39 -49.10 -13.97
CA ASN A 33 -15.00 -47.71 -14.05
C ASN A 33 -13.58 -47.59 -13.52
N VAL A 34 -12.65 -47.12 -14.36
CA VAL A 34 -11.38 -46.61 -13.87
C VAL A 34 -11.72 -45.35 -13.08
N ALA A 35 -11.86 -45.51 -11.76
CA ALA A 35 -11.76 -44.37 -10.88
C ALA A 35 -10.40 -43.71 -11.20
N ALA A 36 -10.40 -42.41 -11.51
CA ALA A 36 -9.22 -41.62 -11.25
C ALA A 36 -8.79 -41.97 -9.82
N ASP A 37 -7.51 -42.26 -9.61
CA ASP A 37 -6.96 -42.44 -8.28
C ASP A 37 -7.09 -41.09 -7.55
N ASN A 38 -8.29 -40.82 -7.03
CA ASN A 38 -8.65 -39.70 -6.17
C ASN A 38 -8.02 -39.98 -4.80
N LYS A 39 -6.69 -40.13 -4.80
CA LYS A 39 -5.94 -40.25 -3.57
C LYS A 39 -5.96 -38.87 -2.94
N ALA A 40 -6.73 -38.74 -1.86
CA ALA A 40 -6.78 -37.52 -1.06
C ALA A 40 -5.37 -36.96 -0.85
N THR A 41 -5.20 -35.66 -1.09
CA THR A 41 -3.91 -34.97 -1.01
C THR A 41 -3.94 -33.85 0.04
N PRO A 42 -2.94 -33.77 0.93
CA PRO A 42 -2.80 -32.61 1.82
C PRO A 42 -2.28 -31.42 1.01
N ASP A 43 -2.90 -30.26 1.18
CA ASP A 43 -2.44 -29.04 0.55
C ASP A 43 -2.88 -27.81 1.36
N MET A 44 -2.18 -26.70 1.20
CA MET A 44 -2.57 -25.40 1.74
C MET A 44 -2.12 -24.31 0.77
N ASP A 45 -2.88 -23.24 0.61
CA ASP A 45 -2.38 -22.04 -0.03
C ASP A 45 -1.80 -21.11 1.03
N VAL A 46 -0.67 -20.49 0.72
CA VAL A 46 0.04 -19.55 1.60
C VAL A 46 0.34 -18.32 0.79
N GLU A 47 -0.06 -17.18 1.33
CA GLU A 47 0.13 -15.89 0.71
C GLU A 47 0.61 -14.86 1.73
N ILE A 48 1.63 -14.09 1.35
CA ILE A 48 2.00 -12.85 2.01
C ILE A 48 1.98 -11.70 1.01
N GLU A 49 1.37 -10.60 1.39
CA GLU A 49 1.25 -9.40 0.57
C GLU A 49 1.49 -8.16 1.42
N VAL A 50 1.82 -7.05 0.75
CA VAL A 50 1.97 -5.73 1.37
C VAL A 50 1.00 -4.75 0.71
N TRP A 51 0.45 -3.83 1.50
CA TRP A 51 -0.49 -2.84 1.01
C TRP A 51 0.23 -1.74 0.24
N ASP A 52 -0.17 -1.50 -1.00
CA ASP A 52 0.21 -0.34 -1.80
C ASP A 52 -0.89 0.73 -1.65
N SER A 53 -0.58 1.80 -0.92
CA SER A 53 -1.50 2.91 -0.68
C SER A 53 -1.76 3.78 -1.90
N GLU A 54 -0.87 3.79 -2.90
CA GLU A 54 -1.07 4.59 -4.12
C GLU A 54 -2.11 3.96 -5.04
N ASN A 55 -2.03 2.62 -5.19
CA ASN A 55 -2.91 1.85 -6.07
C ASN A 55 -4.09 1.18 -5.33
N GLU A 56 -4.18 1.37 -4.01
CA GLU A 56 -5.20 0.78 -3.12
C GLU A 56 -5.34 -0.74 -3.29
N THR A 57 -4.21 -1.45 -3.37
CA THR A 57 -4.18 -2.89 -3.64
C THR A 57 -3.08 -3.61 -2.86
N TRP A 58 -3.27 -4.92 -2.66
CA TRP A 58 -2.23 -5.81 -2.16
C TRP A 58 -1.27 -6.19 -3.29
N VAL A 59 0.04 -6.18 -3.00
CA VAL A 59 1.10 -6.43 -3.98
C VAL A 59 2.19 -7.35 -3.43
N LYS A 60 2.98 -7.94 -4.35
CA LYS A 60 4.17 -8.76 -4.06
C LYS A 60 5.48 -8.00 -4.06
N GLU A 61 5.46 -6.75 -4.51
CA GLU A 61 6.63 -5.87 -4.53
C GLU A 61 6.20 -4.43 -4.26
N VAL A 62 6.92 -3.75 -3.36
CA VAL A 62 6.64 -2.33 -3.04
C VAL A 62 7.94 -1.57 -2.77
N ALA A 63 7.94 -0.27 -3.10
CA ALA A 63 8.96 0.67 -2.66
C ALA A 63 8.39 1.54 -1.55
N LEU A 64 9.10 1.66 -0.42
CA LEU A 64 8.62 2.39 0.76
C LEU A 64 9.64 3.42 1.24
N PRO A 65 9.21 4.64 1.59
CA PRO A 65 10.10 5.63 2.16
C PRO A 65 10.48 5.26 3.60
N VAL A 66 11.70 5.55 4.02
CA VAL A 66 12.12 5.46 5.43
C VAL A 66 11.25 6.41 6.27
N LEU A 67 10.93 6.00 7.50
CA LEU A 67 9.98 6.63 8.43
C LEU A 67 8.49 6.37 8.13
N SER A 68 8.17 5.69 7.03
CA SER A 68 6.80 5.21 6.79
C SER A 68 6.46 3.95 7.58
N GLU A 69 5.17 3.66 7.66
CA GLU A 69 4.62 2.40 8.12
C GLU A 69 4.10 1.60 6.92
N ALA A 70 4.19 0.27 6.98
CA ALA A 70 3.66 -0.63 5.96
C ALA A 70 2.77 -1.70 6.58
N ARG A 71 1.63 -1.96 5.94
CA ARG A 71 0.69 -2.98 6.36
C ARG A 71 0.88 -4.24 5.51
N PHE A 72 0.97 -5.38 6.19
CA PHE A 72 1.09 -6.69 5.57
C PHE A 72 -0.20 -7.49 5.79
N ARG A 73 -0.45 -8.41 4.86
CA ARG A 73 -1.52 -9.41 4.92
C ARG A 73 -0.90 -10.79 4.82
N ILE A 74 -1.33 -11.69 5.69
CA ILE A 74 -1.01 -13.12 5.64
C ILE A 74 -2.31 -13.88 5.42
N TYR A 75 -2.30 -14.81 4.47
CA TYR A 75 -3.41 -15.69 4.19
C TYR A 75 -2.92 -17.13 4.10
N VAL A 76 -3.54 -18.02 4.87
CA VAL A 76 -3.24 -19.46 4.87
C VAL A 76 -4.56 -20.21 4.77
N HIS A 77 -4.78 -20.93 3.67
CA HIS A 77 -6.05 -21.61 3.41
C HIS A 77 -5.82 -23.10 3.19
N ASN A 78 -6.54 -23.94 3.93
CA ASN A 78 -6.51 -25.38 3.67
C ASN A 78 -7.29 -25.70 2.38
N VAL A 79 -6.57 -26.04 1.31
CA VAL A 79 -7.17 -26.42 0.02
C VAL A 79 -7.05 -27.92 -0.27
N GLY A 80 -6.46 -28.66 0.66
CA GLY A 80 -6.31 -30.11 0.56
C GLY A 80 -7.51 -30.90 1.05
N ASP A 81 -7.38 -32.23 1.01
CA ASP A 81 -8.40 -33.19 1.42
C ASP A 81 -8.26 -33.65 2.89
N TYR A 82 -7.34 -33.06 3.64
CA TYR A 82 -7.05 -33.43 5.04
C TYR A 82 -7.06 -32.22 5.97
N ASP A 83 -7.57 -32.43 7.17
CA ASP A 83 -7.46 -31.43 8.24
C ASP A 83 -6.00 -31.19 8.60
N LEU A 84 -5.67 -29.91 8.75
CA LEU A 84 -4.35 -29.46 9.17
C LEU A 84 -4.39 -29.12 10.66
N PHE A 85 -3.35 -29.51 11.39
CA PHE A 85 -3.21 -29.29 12.82
C PHE A 85 -1.83 -28.75 13.16
N ASN A 86 -1.73 -28.11 14.34
CA ASN A 86 -0.47 -27.58 14.89
C ASN A 86 0.27 -26.71 13.86
N ILE A 87 -0.46 -25.79 13.24
CA ILE A 87 0.08 -24.93 12.20
C ILE A 87 0.98 -23.88 12.85
N SER A 88 2.21 -23.79 12.38
CA SER A 88 3.20 -22.78 12.77
C SER A 88 3.44 -21.87 11.58
N ILE A 89 3.12 -20.59 11.73
CA ILE A 89 3.32 -19.55 10.72
C ILE A 89 4.48 -18.68 11.20
N VAL A 90 5.58 -18.65 10.45
CA VAL A 90 6.78 -17.89 10.79
C VAL A 90 7.08 -16.91 9.68
N ASN A 91 7.05 -15.61 9.99
CA ASN A 91 7.44 -14.56 9.07
C ASN A 91 8.79 -13.95 9.47
N HIS A 92 9.75 -13.96 8.56
CA HIS A 92 11.05 -13.35 8.74
C HIS A 92 11.10 -12.02 7.99
N LEU A 93 11.24 -10.93 8.75
CA LEU A 93 11.38 -9.58 8.24
C LEU A 93 12.84 -9.28 7.86
N PRO A 94 13.09 -8.49 6.82
CA PRO A 94 14.42 -7.95 6.56
C PRO A 94 14.84 -6.98 7.67
N PRO A 95 16.16 -6.74 7.87
CA PRO A 95 16.70 -5.98 9.00
C PRO A 95 16.33 -4.48 9.02
N PHE A 96 15.78 -3.96 7.92
CA PHE A 96 15.34 -2.57 7.80
C PHE A 96 13.84 -2.38 8.15
N LEU A 97 13.12 -3.46 8.46
CA LEU A 97 11.73 -3.41 8.94
C LEU A 97 11.66 -3.81 10.42
N GLU A 98 10.79 -3.12 11.17
CA GLU A 98 10.55 -3.38 12.58
C GLU A 98 9.06 -3.61 12.83
N TYR A 99 8.70 -4.72 13.49
CA TYR A 99 7.30 -5.02 13.82
C TYR A 99 6.72 -4.02 14.81
N VAL A 100 5.51 -3.52 14.52
CA VAL A 100 4.76 -2.65 15.43
C VAL A 100 3.95 -3.52 16.40
N GLY A 101 4.24 -3.42 17.70
CA GLY A 101 3.55 -4.19 18.74
C GLY A 101 2.05 -3.91 18.78
N ASN A 102 1.25 -4.96 19.02
CA ASN A 102 -0.22 -4.94 19.05
C ASN A 102 -0.89 -4.45 17.75
N SER A 103 -0.16 -4.49 16.61
CA SER A 103 -0.73 -4.14 15.31
C SER A 103 -1.40 -5.32 14.60
N SER A 104 -1.20 -6.55 15.09
CA SER A 104 -1.75 -7.77 14.49
C SER A 104 -3.26 -7.86 14.72
N SER A 105 -4.03 -8.21 13.69
CA SER A 105 -5.47 -8.38 13.81
C SER A 105 -6.03 -9.26 12.69
N PRO A 106 -6.94 -10.21 12.98
CA PRO A 106 -7.59 -10.45 14.27
C PRO A 106 -6.81 -11.38 15.23
N TYR A 107 -5.64 -11.88 14.84
CA TYR A 107 -4.88 -12.85 15.62
C TYR A 107 -3.56 -12.28 16.14
N GLU A 108 -3.38 -12.28 17.46
CA GLU A 108 -2.11 -11.87 18.06
C GLU A 108 -1.01 -12.92 17.83
N PRO A 109 0.22 -12.51 17.50
CA PRO A 109 1.33 -13.42 17.35
C PRO A 109 1.72 -14.02 18.70
N GLN A 110 2.19 -15.27 18.65
CA GLN A 110 2.78 -15.93 19.82
C GLN A 110 4.07 -15.23 20.26
N SER A 111 4.84 -14.69 19.30
CA SER A 111 6.05 -13.91 19.57
C SER A 111 6.43 -13.05 18.37
N ALA A 112 7.00 -11.87 18.63
CA ALA A 112 7.65 -11.02 17.63
C ALA A 112 9.00 -10.55 18.17
N THR A 113 10.08 -11.26 17.84
CA THR A 113 11.44 -10.93 18.33
C THR A 113 12.47 -11.21 17.25
N ASN A 114 13.58 -10.46 17.25
CA ASN A 114 14.70 -10.66 16.32
C ASN A 114 14.26 -10.73 14.84
N ASN A 115 13.50 -9.73 14.39
CA ASN A 115 12.95 -9.64 13.02
C ASN A 115 12.12 -10.87 12.59
N THR A 116 11.62 -11.66 13.55
CA THR A 116 10.80 -12.84 13.26
C THR A 116 9.49 -12.75 14.04
N ILE A 117 8.38 -12.90 13.34
CA ILE A 117 7.03 -12.94 13.90
C ILE A 117 6.49 -14.36 13.75
N THR A 118 5.85 -14.89 14.80
CA THR A 118 5.37 -16.27 14.81
C THR A 118 3.94 -16.34 15.33
N TRP A 119 3.06 -16.99 14.57
CA TRP A 119 1.70 -17.34 14.96
C TRP A 119 1.55 -18.85 15.07
N LYS A 120 0.60 -19.26 15.92
CA LYS A 120 0.18 -20.65 16.05
C LYS A 120 -1.31 -20.76 15.82
N VAL A 121 -1.70 -21.67 14.92
CA VAL A 121 -3.09 -21.99 14.65
C VAL A 121 -3.32 -23.46 14.99
N SER A 122 -4.35 -23.72 15.79
CA SER A 122 -4.61 -25.09 16.29
C SER A 122 -5.01 -26.04 15.17
N SER A 123 -5.91 -25.59 14.30
CA SER A 123 -6.40 -26.37 13.16
C SER A 123 -6.89 -25.48 12.03
N LEU A 124 -6.84 -26.01 10.81
CA LEU A 124 -7.59 -25.53 9.65
C LEU A 124 -8.28 -26.74 9.02
N PHE A 125 -9.60 -26.84 9.18
CA PHE A 125 -10.38 -27.98 8.68
C PHE A 125 -10.52 -27.94 7.17
N HIS A 126 -10.59 -29.11 6.54
CA HIS A 126 -10.64 -29.24 5.07
C HIS A 126 -12.07 -29.17 4.50
N CYS A 127 -13.10 -29.35 5.34
CA CYS A 127 -14.46 -29.54 4.86
C CYS A 127 -15.06 -28.23 4.31
N CYS A 128 -16.09 -28.36 3.45
CA CYS A 128 -16.88 -27.23 2.96
C CYS A 128 -16.08 -26.12 2.23
N GLY A 129 -14.98 -26.48 1.55
CA GLY A 129 -14.11 -25.52 0.87
C GLY A 129 -12.90 -25.09 1.68
N GLY A 130 -12.72 -25.63 2.89
CA GLY A 130 -11.53 -25.43 3.71
C GLY A 130 -11.55 -24.16 4.54
N GLU A 131 -10.97 -24.22 5.74
CA GLU A 131 -10.80 -23.07 6.62
C GLU A 131 -9.54 -22.28 6.27
N ALA A 132 -9.62 -20.96 6.47
CA ALA A 132 -8.52 -20.05 6.26
C ALA A 132 -8.18 -19.27 7.53
N PHE A 133 -6.88 -19.04 7.72
CA PHE A 133 -6.32 -18.03 8.60
C PHE A 133 -6.01 -16.80 7.76
N GLU A 134 -6.51 -15.65 8.18
CA GLU A 134 -6.19 -14.36 7.59
C GLU A 134 -5.83 -13.40 8.72
N ASP A 135 -4.69 -12.73 8.59
CA ASP A 135 -4.21 -11.77 9.59
C ASP A 135 -3.50 -10.59 8.92
N PHE A 136 -3.56 -9.44 9.58
CA PHE A 136 -2.92 -8.21 9.14
C PHE A 136 -2.00 -7.69 10.22
N TYR A 137 -0.83 -7.16 9.86
CA TYR A 137 0.07 -6.52 10.81
C TYR A 137 0.79 -5.32 10.20
N VAL A 138 1.38 -4.48 11.06
CA VAL A 138 2.11 -3.26 10.65
C VAL A 138 3.58 -3.36 11.02
N VAL A 139 4.43 -2.78 10.16
CA VAL A 139 5.87 -2.61 10.39
C VAL A 139 6.30 -1.18 10.13
N ASN A 140 7.34 -0.73 10.82
CA ASN A 140 8.03 0.53 10.56
C ASN A 140 9.20 0.33 9.62
N VAL A 141 9.40 1.25 8.67
CA VAL A 141 10.56 1.28 7.79
C VAL A 141 11.67 2.11 8.44
N THR A 142 12.67 1.45 8.98
CA THR A 142 13.69 2.09 9.83
C THR A 142 14.92 2.59 9.06
N LYS A 143 15.24 1.95 7.93
CA LYS A 143 16.44 2.23 7.12
C LYS A 143 16.21 1.94 5.65
N ALA A 144 17.01 2.57 4.78
CA ALA A 144 17.02 2.22 3.37
C ALA A 144 17.64 0.83 3.18
N GLY A 145 17.14 0.08 2.20
CA GLY A 145 17.56 -1.30 1.98
C GLY A 145 16.74 -2.00 0.91
N PHE A 146 17.19 -3.19 0.52
CA PHE A 146 16.46 -4.07 -0.37
C PHE A 146 16.46 -5.47 0.24
N GLY A 147 15.32 -6.13 0.27
CA GLY A 147 15.17 -7.43 0.87
C GLY A 147 13.76 -7.98 0.74
N THR A 148 13.55 -9.16 1.31
CA THR A 148 12.26 -9.85 1.25
C THR A 148 11.76 -10.12 2.66
N SER A 149 10.45 -10.01 2.86
CA SER A 149 9.79 -10.69 3.97
C SER A 149 9.38 -12.07 3.49
N ASN A 150 9.85 -13.12 4.17
CA ASN A 150 9.55 -14.50 3.80
C ASN A 150 8.71 -15.18 4.88
N ILE A 151 7.59 -15.77 4.47
CA ILE A 151 6.72 -16.56 5.33
C ILE A 151 6.99 -18.05 5.09
N GLU A 152 7.13 -18.80 6.18
CA GLU A 152 7.16 -20.27 6.18
C GLU A 152 6.02 -20.78 7.05
N VAL A 153 5.18 -21.62 6.46
CA VAL A 153 4.04 -22.25 7.15
C VAL A 153 4.28 -23.75 7.20
N THR A 154 4.34 -24.29 8.41
CA THR A 154 4.40 -25.72 8.67
C THR A 154 3.08 -26.18 9.25
N ALA A 155 2.48 -27.24 8.69
CA ALA A 155 1.29 -27.89 9.24
C ALA A 155 1.44 -29.42 9.24
N TYR A 156 0.64 -30.07 10.10
CA TYR A 156 0.63 -31.53 10.23
C TYR A 156 -0.73 -32.11 9.87
N PHE A 157 -0.74 -33.29 9.25
CA PHE A 157 -1.93 -34.03 8.88
C PHE A 157 -1.73 -35.52 9.19
N LEU A 158 -2.81 -36.27 9.37
CA LEU A 158 -2.78 -37.74 9.55
C LEU A 158 -1.69 -38.27 10.52
N GLN A 159 -1.68 -37.82 11.78
CA GLN A 159 -0.77 -38.24 12.88
C GLN A 159 0.76 -38.15 12.65
N LYS A 160 1.27 -38.16 11.41
CA LYS A 160 2.70 -38.18 11.03
C LYS A 160 3.01 -37.38 9.76
N GLY A 161 2.00 -37.00 8.99
CA GLY A 161 2.17 -36.18 7.79
C GLY A 161 2.56 -34.75 8.14
N LYS A 162 3.42 -34.15 7.32
CA LYS A 162 3.87 -32.75 7.43
C LYS A 162 3.85 -32.12 6.05
N ILE A 163 3.33 -30.91 5.95
CA ILE A 163 3.41 -30.06 4.76
C ILE A 163 4.06 -28.74 5.16
N ILE A 164 4.89 -28.21 4.27
CA ILE A 164 5.55 -26.91 4.42
C ILE A 164 5.31 -26.13 3.13
N LYS A 165 4.82 -24.91 3.26
CA LYS A 165 4.74 -23.96 2.15
C LYS A 165 5.39 -22.64 2.55
N THR A 166 5.87 -21.93 1.54
CA THR A 166 6.53 -20.64 1.70
C THR A 166 5.98 -19.67 0.69
N ASP A 167 5.97 -18.40 1.05
CA ASP A 167 5.75 -17.31 0.13
C ASP A 167 6.66 -16.13 0.51
N LEU A 168 6.81 -15.15 -0.37
CA LEU A 168 7.61 -13.96 -0.11
C LEU A 168 7.01 -12.71 -0.74
N VAL A 169 7.39 -11.58 -0.16
CA VAL A 169 7.13 -10.24 -0.70
C VAL A 169 8.44 -9.45 -0.70
N THR A 170 8.67 -8.70 -1.77
CA THR A 170 9.90 -7.92 -1.99
C THR A 170 9.69 -6.46 -1.60
N ILE A 171 10.64 -5.91 -0.83
CA ILE A 171 10.58 -4.53 -0.35
C ILE A 171 11.86 -3.79 -0.73
N ARG A 172 11.68 -2.60 -1.31
CA ARG A 172 12.75 -1.62 -1.52
C ARG A 172 12.50 -0.39 -0.65
N ALA A 173 13.25 -0.26 0.44
CA ALA A 173 13.22 0.92 1.29
C ALA A 173 14.18 2.01 0.76
N PHE A 174 13.72 3.27 0.68
CA PHE A 174 14.51 4.40 0.17
C PHE A 174 14.38 5.64 1.06
N TYR A 175 15.39 6.51 1.05
CA TYR A 175 15.26 7.83 1.70
C TYR A 175 14.48 8.75 0.79
N ASP A 176 13.45 9.38 1.35
CA ASP A 176 12.75 10.45 0.67
C ASP A 176 13.63 11.71 0.61
N THR A 177 13.73 12.29 -0.59
CA THR A 177 14.52 13.48 -0.89
C THR A 177 13.72 14.49 -1.71
N ASN A 178 12.45 14.19 -1.95
CA ASN A 178 11.56 15.04 -2.72
C ASN A 178 10.94 16.07 -1.77
N PRO A 179 10.99 17.37 -2.09
CA PRO A 179 10.32 18.36 -1.26
C PRO A 179 8.79 18.28 -1.43
N PRO A 180 8.02 18.65 -0.38
CA PRO A 180 6.57 18.75 -0.48
C PRO A 180 6.17 19.86 -1.45
N TYR A 181 4.95 19.80 -1.97
CA TYR A 181 4.32 20.92 -2.65
C TYR A 181 3.77 21.92 -1.63
N VAL A 182 3.90 23.23 -1.90
CA VAL A 182 3.29 24.29 -1.09
C VAL A 182 2.81 25.43 -1.98
N GLU A 183 1.61 25.95 -1.72
CA GLU A 183 1.07 27.16 -2.37
C GLU A 183 0.30 28.02 -1.37
N ILE A 184 0.53 29.32 -1.41
CA ILE A 184 -0.32 30.33 -0.78
C ILE A 184 -1.59 30.46 -1.63
N ILE A 185 -2.64 29.73 -1.25
CA ILE A 185 -3.94 29.80 -1.93
C ILE A 185 -4.72 31.06 -1.54
N ARG A 186 -4.37 31.69 -0.42
CA ARG A 186 -4.89 33.00 -0.01
C ARG A 186 -3.83 33.78 0.79
N PRO A 187 -3.60 35.06 0.48
CA PRO A 187 -4.24 35.85 -0.57
C PRO A 187 -3.64 35.60 -1.97
N LYS A 188 -4.47 35.70 -3.02
CA LYS A 188 -4.02 35.78 -4.42
C LYS A 188 -4.06 37.24 -4.88
N PRO A 189 -3.36 37.63 -5.98
CA PRO A 189 -3.36 39.00 -6.49
C PRO A 189 -4.76 39.66 -6.56
N GLY A 190 -5.00 40.68 -5.74
CA GLY A 190 -6.29 41.33 -5.62
C GLY A 190 -6.37 42.32 -4.46
N ILE A 191 -7.47 43.06 -4.42
CA ILE A 191 -7.83 43.93 -3.29
C ILE A 191 -8.75 43.14 -2.36
N TYR A 192 -8.39 43.11 -1.08
CA TYR A 192 -9.13 42.51 0.01
C TYR A 192 -9.58 43.59 0.97
N LEU A 193 -10.84 43.52 1.40
CA LEU A 193 -11.40 44.36 2.47
C LEU A 193 -12.00 43.46 3.53
N MET A 194 -11.48 43.50 4.76
CA MET A 194 -11.90 42.67 5.90
C MET A 194 -12.00 41.19 5.51
N ASP A 195 -10.90 40.65 4.99
CA ASP A 195 -10.78 39.28 4.49
C ASP A 195 -11.82 38.90 3.42
N ARG A 196 -12.27 39.85 2.61
CA ARG A 196 -13.07 39.59 1.41
C ARG A 196 -12.36 40.11 0.18
N ARG A 197 -12.03 39.24 -0.78
CA ARG A 197 -11.49 39.65 -2.08
C ARG A 197 -12.58 40.40 -2.85
N ILE A 198 -12.44 41.72 -2.99
CA ILE A 198 -13.41 42.58 -3.67
C ILE A 198 -13.08 42.77 -5.16
N MET A 199 -11.80 42.66 -5.53
CA MET A 199 -11.37 42.84 -6.91
C MET A 199 -10.10 42.01 -7.19
N PRO A 200 -10.06 41.15 -8.22
CA PRO A 200 -8.83 40.53 -8.65
C PRO A 200 -7.91 41.56 -9.33
N LEU A 201 -6.60 41.44 -9.12
CA LEU A 201 -5.58 42.24 -9.79
C LEU A 201 -4.58 41.31 -10.49
N LEU A 202 -3.82 41.83 -11.46
CA LEU A 202 -2.89 41.00 -12.22
C LEU A 202 -1.61 40.64 -11.45
N ARG A 203 -1.11 41.53 -10.59
CA ARG A 203 0.21 41.38 -9.93
C ARG A 203 0.29 41.89 -8.50
N GLN A 204 -0.69 42.65 -8.03
CA GLN A 204 -0.65 43.29 -6.73
C GLN A 204 -1.66 42.67 -5.79
N THR A 205 -1.29 42.55 -4.52
CA THR A 205 -2.18 42.13 -3.44
C THR A 205 -2.26 43.25 -2.44
N ILE A 206 -3.47 43.76 -2.17
CA ILE A 206 -3.73 44.83 -1.21
C ILE A 206 -4.69 44.28 -0.16
N LEU A 207 -4.27 44.32 1.10
CA LEU A 207 -5.01 43.80 2.25
C LEU A 207 -5.46 44.97 3.11
N ILE A 208 -6.78 45.23 3.17
CA ILE A 208 -7.36 46.30 3.98
C ILE A 208 -8.04 45.67 5.21
N GLY A 209 -7.44 45.84 6.38
CA GLY A 209 -7.90 45.24 7.64
C GLY A 209 -7.42 43.81 7.88
N GLU A 210 -8.20 43.04 8.65
CA GLU A 210 -7.89 41.63 8.94
C GLU A 210 -7.87 40.80 7.64
N SER A 211 -7.00 39.79 7.57
CA SER A 211 -6.88 38.92 6.40
C SER A 211 -6.43 37.51 6.81
N SER A 212 -6.93 36.50 6.11
CA SER A 212 -6.52 35.11 6.31
C SER A 212 -5.44 34.73 5.30
N ILE A 213 -4.40 34.08 5.80
CA ILE A 213 -3.35 33.41 5.02
C ILE A 213 -3.71 31.93 5.03
N GLU A 214 -4.03 31.39 3.87
CA GLU A 214 -4.42 29.99 3.69
C GLU A 214 -3.39 29.34 2.77
N THR A 215 -2.93 28.16 3.17
CA THR A 215 -1.89 27.40 2.48
C THR A 215 -2.42 26.02 2.11
N GLU A 216 -2.10 25.58 0.91
CA GLU A 216 -2.29 24.19 0.48
C GLU A 216 -0.92 23.53 0.38
N THR A 217 -0.82 22.31 0.90
CA THR A 217 0.43 21.54 0.90
C THR A 217 0.11 20.06 0.79
N PHE A 218 0.99 19.33 0.12
CA PHE A 218 0.86 17.90 -0.08
C PHE A 218 2.25 17.31 -0.36
N ASP A 219 2.47 16.09 0.14
CA ASP A 219 3.67 15.31 -0.13
C ASP A 219 3.26 13.94 -0.69
N ARG A 220 4.02 13.38 -1.63
CA ARG A 220 3.63 12.14 -2.32
C ARG A 220 4.12 10.90 -1.59
N GLU A 221 5.33 10.94 -1.07
CA GLU A 221 6.00 9.81 -0.47
C GLU A 221 5.62 9.65 1.02
N LEU A 222 5.53 10.76 1.73
CA LEU A 222 5.22 10.82 3.16
C LEU A 222 4.10 11.83 3.45
N SER A 223 3.93 12.15 4.72
CA SER A 223 3.05 13.22 5.18
C SER A 223 3.80 14.53 5.38
N VAL A 224 3.08 15.64 5.21
CA VAL A 224 3.53 16.96 5.66
C VAL A 224 3.60 16.96 7.20
N GLU A 225 4.78 17.28 7.75
CA GLU A 225 5.00 17.37 9.19
C GLU A 225 4.45 18.69 9.75
N ARG A 226 4.75 19.81 9.09
CA ARG A 226 4.31 21.15 9.52
C ARG A 226 4.41 22.21 8.43
N VAL A 227 3.64 23.28 8.60
CA VAL A 227 3.72 24.53 7.82
C VAL A 227 4.07 25.69 8.74
N GLU A 228 5.14 26.39 8.41
CA GLU A 228 5.57 27.62 9.08
C GLU A 228 5.17 28.83 8.23
N ILE A 229 4.58 29.85 8.86
CA ILE A 229 4.14 31.09 8.19
C ILE A 229 4.92 32.26 8.77
N TYR A 230 5.46 33.09 7.89
CA TYR A 230 6.29 34.25 8.20
C TYR A 230 5.73 35.53 7.59
N ILE A 231 5.89 36.63 8.30
CA ILE A 231 5.63 38.00 7.82
C ILE A 231 6.89 38.83 8.06
N ASP A 232 7.50 39.31 6.97
CA ASP A 232 8.81 39.99 6.99
C ASP A 232 9.85 39.25 7.85
N ASP A 233 10.02 37.96 7.56
CA ASP A 233 10.93 37.02 8.24
C ASP A 233 10.64 36.74 9.73
N ASN A 234 9.58 37.31 10.31
CA ASN A 234 9.10 36.95 11.64
C ASN A 234 8.10 35.79 11.55
N MET A 235 8.37 34.68 12.24
CA MET A 235 7.47 33.53 12.29
C MET A 235 6.21 33.90 13.09
N VAL A 236 5.04 33.76 12.46
CA VAL A 236 3.73 34.08 13.05
C VAL A 236 2.86 32.85 13.29
N ALA A 237 3.14 31.74 12.62
CA ALA A 237 2.47 30.45 12.86
C ALA A 237 3.40 29.27 12.60
N ASN A 238 3.13 28.18 13.32
CA ASN A 238 3.66 26.83 13.08
C ASN A 238 2.48 25.87 13.26
N ILE A 239 2.05 25.23 12.17
CA ILE A 239 0.81 24.44 12.10
C ILE A 239 1.17 23.03 11.65
N SER A 240 0.93 22.03 12.50
CA SER A 240 1.24 20.61 12.22
C SER A 240 0.10 19.83 11.60
N GLU A 241 -1.14 20.36 11.63
CA GLU A 241 -2.32 19.66 11.13
C GLU A 241 -3.20 20.58 10.27
N PRO A 242 -3.80 20.07 9.18
CA PRO A 242 -4.72 20.85 8.37
C PRO A 242 -6.01 21.19 9.15
N PRO A 243 -6.65 22.34 8.88
CA PRO A 243 -6.33 23.29 7.80
C PRO A 243 -5.21 24.27 8.17
N TYR A 244 -4.29 24.52 7.22
CA TYR A 244 -3.13 25.42 7.39
C TYR A 244 -3.52 26.89 7.18
N ILE A 245 -4.13 27.48 8.21
CA ILE A 245 -4.68 28.83 8.15
C ILE A 245 -4.14 29.70 9.29
N TYR A 246 -3.63 30.88 8.95
CA TYR A 246 -3.29 31.94 9.91
C TYR A 246 -4.14 33.19 9.69
N LYS A 247 -4.72 33.72 10.77
CA LYS A 247 -5.51 34.95 10.73
C LYS A 247 -4.64 36.14 11.14
N TRP A 248 -4.30 36.98 10.16
CA TRP A 248 -3.52 38.19 10.37
C TRP A 248 -4.45 39.35 10.79
N LYS A 249 -4.46 39.68 12.08
CA LYS A 249 -5.34 40.70 12.68
C LYS A 249 -4.64 42.00 13.01
N GLU A 250 -3.32 41.93 13.16
CA GLU A 250 -2.46 43.04 13.51
C GLU A 250 -2.59 44.14 12.47
N ARG A 251 -2.65 45.38 12.95
CA ARG A 251 -2.70 46.54 12.07
C ARG A 251 -1.35 46.74 11.41
N GLY A 252 -1.36 47.08 10.12
CA GLY A 252 -0.13 47.32 9.37
C GLY A 252 -0.31 48.41 8.33
N PHE A 253 0.77 49.10 8.01
CA PHE A 253 0.80 50.03 6.88
C PHE A 253 2.12 49.88 6.13
N GLY A 254 2.04 49.49 4.87
CA GLY A 254 3.21 49.36 3.99
C GLY A 254 3.25 48.03 3.27
N ARG A 255 4.42 47.73 2.70
CA ARG A 255 4.67 46.49 1.98
C ARG A 255 5.22 45.45 2.94
N TYR A 256 4.62 44.28 2.91
CA TYR A 256 5.04 43.10 3.67
C TYR A 256 5.29 41.94 2.72
N THR A 257 6.13 41.00 3.13
CA THR A 257 6.33 39.72 2.47
C THR A 257 5.74 38.62 3.34
N ILE A 258 4.73 37.93 2.81
CA ILE A 258 4.24 36.68 3.41
C ILE A 258 5.09 35.57 2.80
N LYS A 259 5.66 34.71 3.64
CA LYS A 259 6.40 33.51 3.23
C LYS A 259 5.84 32.32 4.00
N VAL A 260 5.58 31.23 3.29
CA VAL A 260 5.15 29.95 3.89
C VAL A 260 6.19 28.91 3.56
N ILE A 261 6.54 28.06 4.54
CA ILE A 261 7.48 26.97 4.36
C ILE A 261 6.78 25.70 4.84
N SER A 262 6.69 24.70 3.97
CA SER A 262 6.15 23.38 4.31
C SER A 262 7.31 22.41 4.48
N TYR A 263 7.27 21.60 5.53
CA TYR A 263 8.24 20.54 5.82
C TYR A 263 7.54 19.18 5.79
N ASP A 264 8.14 18.19 5.14
CA ASP A 264 7.70 16.80 5.20
C ASP A 264 8.31 16.06 6.40
N THR A 265 7.91 14.79 6.57
CA THR A 265 8.38 13.93 7.66
C THR A 265 9.85 13.49 7.51
N ALA A 266 10.41 13.53 6.29
CA ALA A 266 11.82 13.26 6.01
C ALA A 266 12.73 14.49 6.24
N GLY A 267 12.14 15.67 6.46
CA GLY A 267 12.82 16.94 6.66
C GLY A 267 13.11 17.70 5.36
N ASN A 268 12.59 17.29 4.21
CA ASN A 268 12.62 18.14 3.02
C ASN A 268 11.59 19.26 3.14
N HIS A 269 11.81 20.34 2.39
CA HIS A 269 10.95 21.51 2.47
C HIS A 269 10.82 22.23 1.14
N ALA A 270 9.70 22.94 1.00
CA ALA A 270 9.46 23.90 -0.06
C ALA A 270 8.90 25.19 0.53
N GLU A 271 9.02 26.28 -0.20
CA GLU A 271 8.51 27.58 0.20
C GLU A 271 7.73 28.26 -0.93
N ASP A 272 6.76 29.07 -0.53
CA ASP A 272 6.06 30.01 -1.41
C ASP A 272 6.02 31.39 -0.72
N SER A 273 6.00 32.45 -1.53
CA SER A 273 5.98 33.81 -0.99
C SER A 273 5.20 34.77 -1.87
N ILE A 274 4.53 35.72 -1.20
CA ILE A 274 3.78 36.79 -1.86
C ILE A 274 4.04 38.13 -1.18
N ALA A 275 4.36 39.14 -1.99
CA ALA A 275 4.43 40.52 -1.54
C ALA A 275 3.02 41.13 -1.50
N VAL A 276 2.67 41.74 -0.38
CA VAL A 276 1.37 42.38 -0.17
C VAL A 276 1.53 43.82 0.32
N TRP A 277 0.56 44.66 0.03
CA TRP A 277 0.40 45.96 0.66
C TRP A 277 -0.67 45.85 1.72
N LYS A 278 -0.31 46.06 2.99
CA LYS A 278 -1.26 46.07 4.09
C LYS A 278 -1.63 47.50 4.47
N ILE A 279 -2.91 47.73 4.71
CA ILE A 279 -3.48 49.00 5.11
C ILE A 279 -4.50 48.74 6.23
N PHE A 280 -4.20 49.27 7.42
CA PHE A 280 -4.97 49.09 8.66
C PHE A 280 -4.94 47.68 9.25
#